data_AF-A0A8G0ZW18-F1
#
_entry.id   AF-A0A8G0ZW18-F1
#
_cell.length_a   1.000
_cell.length_b   1.000
_cell.length_c   1.000
_cell.angle_alpha   90.00
_cell.angle_beta   90.00
_cell.angle_gamma   90.00
#
_symmetry.space_group_name_H-M   'P 1'
#
loop_
_entity.id
_entity.type
_entity.pdbx_description
1 polymer ?
#
loop_
_entity_poly.entity_id
_entity_poly.type
_entity_poly.pdbx_seq_one_letter_code
_entity_poly.pdbx_strand_id
1 'polypeptide(L)'
;MALSATEQYLLELINRARLDPAGEAARLGIDLNSGLSPGTISASAKQVLAPNALLDQAATSHSLWMLQTDTFSHTGSGGSTPGTRATTAGYKWSILGENISYRGTTGTVDAAAYIEQQHYDLFKSSGHRLNMLNSSYREIGVSQELGQFTSGSTTFNASMVTELFGTSGSASFVTGVAYADRDKDGFYSIGEGRSGVSLNAAGQGTSTAEAGGYAIAVSSSAISSAVAVTGTVGAQAFSVTLDLTSGNAKLDIVGAQMLLSSVDIDLVSGIQNARLLGVAAIDATGTDLANRLIGNSGANTISGQGGNDTLLGSGGNDVLLGGRGNDRLVGGPGRDTFVFGPDMGIDEVSDFSPTLDRLRLDDVIWGAGHSAQSLVSTFAEVTARGVLFDFDPSNQILLVGLTSTSNLDALIDII
;
A
#
# COMPACT_ATOMS: atom_id res chain seq x y z
N MET A 1 -20.60 4.96 5.80
CA MET A 1 -20.36 6.41 5.89
C MET A 1 -19.53 6.81 4.70
N ALA A 2 -19.77 8.00 4.17
CA ALA A 2 -19.04 8.56 3.04
C ALA A 2 -18.26 9.76 3.55
N LEU A 3 -16.93 9.67 3.53
CA LEU A 3 -16.07 10.82 3.72
C LEU A 3 -16.27 11.80 2.54
N SER A 4 -16.12 13.09 2.80
CA SER A 4 -15.98 14.07 1.72
C SER A 4 -14.69 13.82 0.92
N ALA A 5 -14.53 14.48 -0.23
CA ALA A 5 -13.34 14.29 -1.06
C ALA A 5 -12.04 14.73 -0.35
N THR A 6 -12.08 15.81 0.46
CA THR A 6 -10.93 16.27 1.23
C THR A 6 -10.62 15.37 2.41
N GLU A 7 -11.63 14.85 3.11
CA GLU A 7 -11.45 13.88 4.20
C GLU A 7 -10.94 12.53 3.69
N GLN A 8 -11.43 12.06 2.54
CA GLN A 8 -10.86 10.87 1.91
C GLN A 8 -9.39 11.09 1.56
N TYR A 9 -9.06 12.23 0.95
CA TYR A 9 -7.67 12.56 0.62
C TYR A 9 -6.77 12.63 1.87
N LEU A 10 -7.26 13.21 2.98
CA LEU A 10 -6.54 13.18 4.26
C LEU A 10 -6.28 11.75 4.74
N LEU A 11 -7.29 10.88 4.69
CA LEU A 11 -7.13 9.47 5.05
C LEU A 11 -6.09 8.77 4.18
N GLU A 12 -6.08 9.04 2.88
CA GLU A 12 -5.09 8.48 1.94
C GLU A 12 -3.66 8.95 2.27
N LEU A 13 -3.48 10.24 2.60
CA LEU A 13 -2.19 10.79 3.03
C LEU A 13 -1.70 10.14 4.34
N ILE A 14 -2.59 10.00 5.32
CA ILE A 14 -2.29 9.31 6.59
C ILE A 14 -1.89 7.86 6.33
N ASN A 15 -2.64 7.13 5.51
CA ASN A 15 -2.35 5.73 5.21
C ASN A 15 -1.07 5.56 4.39
N ARG A 16 -0.75 6.48 3.46
CA ARG A 16 0.56 6.52 2.79
C ARG A 16 1.69 6.67 3.80
N ALA A 17 1.55 7.59 4.75
CA ALA A 17 2.51 7.82 5.81
C ALA A 17 2.69 6.60 6.72
N ARG A 18 1.61 5.86 6.99
CA ARG A 18 1.64 4.64 7.80
C ARG A 18 2.33 3.48 7.07
N LEU A 19 2.13 3.35 5.77
CA LEU A 19 2.73 2.31 4.95
C LEU A 19 4.22 2.52 4.68
N ASP A 20 4.67 3.78 4.67
CA ASP A 20 6.08 4.16 4.51
C ASP A 20 6.44 5.37 5.42
N PRO A 21 6.65 5.14 6.74
CA PRO A 21 6.92 6.23 7.68
C PRO A 21 8.19 7.02 7.36
N ALA A 22 9.26 6.33 6.99
CA ALA A 22 10.54 6.97 6.68
C ALA A 22 10.46 7.75 5.36
N GLY A 23 9.80 7.22 4.34
CA GLY A 23 9.61 7.92 3.08
C GLY A 23 8.71 9.15 3.23
N GLU A 24 7.68 9.12 4.08
CA GLU A 24 6.88 10.33 4.35
C GLU A 24 7.70 11.40 5.08
N ALA A 25 8.53 11.02 6.05
CA ALA A 25 9.47 11.94 6.68
C ALA A 25 10.44 12.56 5.66
N ALA A 26 10.97 11.74 4.76
CA ALA A 26 11.87 12.19 3.69
C ALA A 26 11.17 13.14 2.70
N ARG A 27 9.92 12.87 2.30
CA ARG A 27 9.11 13.79 1.46
C ARG A 27 8.98 15.17 2.09
N LEU A 28 8.94 15.24 3.41
CA LEU A 28 8.80 16.48 4.18
C LEU A 28 10.13 17.11 4.61
N GLY A 29 11.26 16.51 4.22
CA GLY A 29 12.61 17.01 4.52
C GLY A 29 12.97 16.93 6.01
N ILE A 30 12.42 15.96 6.74
CA ILE A 30 12.69 15.76 8.17
C ILE A 30 13.19 14.34 8.46
N ASP A 31 13.94 14.18 9.55
CA ASP A 31 14.17 12.85 10.14
C ASP A 31 12.87 12.32 10.80
N LEU A 32 12.62 11.02 10.69
CA LEU A 32 11.42 10.38 11.25
C LEU A 32 11.26 10.62 12.76
N ASN A 33 12.37 10.71 13.49
CA ASN A 33 12.40 10.96 14.94
C ASN A 33 12.76 12.41 15.26
N SER A 34 12.67 13.35 14.31
CA SER A 34 12.89 14.78 14.56
C SER A 34 11.98 15.31 15.67
N GLY A 35 12.56 15.85 16.75
CA GLY A 35 11.82 16.28 17.94
C GLY A 35 11.41 15.15 18.89
N LEU A 36 11.99 13.95 18.74
CA LEU A 36 11.84 12.78 19.61
C LEU A 36 13.22 12.17 19.94
N SER A 37 13.26 11.25 20.90
CA SER A 37 14.45 10.41 21.10
C SER A 37 14.68 9.50 19.87
N PRO A 38 15.93 9.24 19.46
CA PRO A 38 16.21 8.34 18.35
C PRO A 38 15.56 6.96 18.54
N GLY A 39 14.95 6.43 17.48
CA GLY A 39 14.29 5.12 17.49
C GLY A 39 12.91 5.06 18.18
N THR A 40 12.34 6.20 18.59
CA THR A 40 10.99 6.23 19.18
C THR A 40 9.93 5.74 18.18
N ILE A 41 10.01 6.19 16.93
CA ILE A 41 9.20 5.74 15.81
C ILE A 41 10.05 4.84 14.93
N SER A 42 9.62 3.58 14.79
CA SER A 42 10.19 2.62 13.83
C SER A 42 9.74 2.95 12.41
N ALA A 43 10.67 2.80 11.45
CA ALA A 43 10.42 2.93 10.01
C ALA A 43 9.61 1.77 9.41
N SER A 44 9.33 0.70 10.16
CA SER A 44 8.49 -0.40 9.67
C SER A 44 7.10 0.08 9.24
N ALA A 45 6.50 -0.55 8.23
CA ALA A 45 5.13 -0.27 7.85
C ALA A 45 4.17 -0.48 9.04
N LYS A 46 3.08 0.29 9.05
CA LYS A 46 1.97 0.19 10.01
C LYS A 46 0.71 -0.16 9.23
N GLN A 47 -0.19 -0.95 9.82
CA GLN A 47 -1.47 -1.26 9.18
C GLN A 47 -2.24 0.03 8.87
N VAL A 48 -2.98 0.03 7.76
CA VAL A 48 -3.84 1.17 7.39
C VAL A 48 -5.00 1.34 8.35
N LEU A 49 -5.56 2.55 8.40
CA LEU A 49 -6.72 2.90 9.20
C LEU A 49 -7.96 2.83 8.32
N ALA A 50 -9.03 2.23 8.86
CA ALA A 50 -10.35 2.24 8.24
C ALA A 50 -11.19 3.42 8.77
N PRO A 51 -11.98 4.10 7.92
CA PRO A 51 -12.88 5.16 8.36
C PRO A 51 -13.99 4.60 9.26
N ASN A 52 -14.29 5.27 10.38
CA ASN A 52 -15.32 4.85 11.33
C ASN A 52 -16.40 5.92 11.58
N ALA A 53 -17.65 5.49 11.36
CA ALA A 53 -18.92 6.13 11.72
C ALA A 53 -18.88 7.18 12.83
N LEU A 54 -18.54 6.64 13.99
CA LEU A 54 -18.79 7.25 15.28
C LEU A 54 -17.60 8.13 15.68
N LEU A 55 -16.39 7.73 15.28
CA LEU A 55 -15.20 8.57 15.42
C LEU A 55 -15.31 9.83 14.56
N ASP A 56 -15.83 9.69 13.34
CA ASP A 56 -16.04 10.78 12.40
C ASP A 56 -17.04 11.80 12.96
N GLN A 57 -18.20 11.33 13.43
CA GLN A 57 -19.19 12.17 14.10
C GLN A 57 -18.59 12.93 15.31
N ALA A 58 -17.75 12.26 16.11
CA ALA A 58 -17.07 12.88 17.25
C ALA A 58 -16.04 13.94 16.80
N ALA A 59 -15.29 13.68 15.73
CA ALA A 59 -14.33 14.60 15.13
C ALA A 59 -15.03 15.84 14.56
N THR A 60 -16.08 15.67 13.75
CA THR A 60 -16.91 16.77 13.20
C THR A 60 -17.49 17.64 14.29
N SER A 61 -18.09 17.03 15.31
CA SER A 61 -18.68 17.78 16.43
C SER A 61 -17.63 18.63 17.16
N HIS A 62 -16.38 18.13 17.27
CA HIS A 62 -15.28 18.85 17.90
C HIS A 62 -14.75 19.99 17.03
N SER A 63 -14.53 19.74 15.73
CA SER A 63 -14.11 20.77 14.76
C SER A 63 -15.11 21.93 14.69
N LEU A 64 -16.41 21.62 14.59
CA LEU A 64 -17.48 22.64 14.62
C LEU A 64 -17.51 23.41 15.93
N TRP A 65 -17.34 22.73 17.06
CA TRP A 65 -17.30 23.39 18.37
C TRP A 65 -16.12 24.36 18.48
N MET A 66 -14.92 23.96 18.01
CA MET A 66 -13.73 24.80 18.01
C MET A 66 -13.94 26.08 17.19
N LEU A 67 -14.59 25.98 16.03
CA LEU A 67 -14.99 27.12 15.20
C LEU A 67 -16.03 28.00 15.90
N GLN A 68 -17.09 27.41 16.45
CA GLN A 68 -18.20 28.15 17.08
C GLN A 68 -17.82 28.90 18.35
N THR A 69 -16.77 28.43 19.04
CA THR A 69 -16.34 28.99 20.33
C THR A 69 -15.00 29.71 20.27
N ASP A 70 -14.45 29.91 19.06
CA ASP A 70 -13.12 30.52 18.85
C ASP A 70 -12.04 29.90 19.76
N THR A 71 -12.12 28.57 19.95
CA THR A 71 -11.26 27.82 20.88
C THR A 71 -10.51 26.73 20.12
N PHE A 72 -9.19 26.64 20.31
CA PHE A 72 -8.37 25.57 19.75
C PHE A 72 -7.79 24.71 20.89
N SER A 73 -8.38 23.53 21.12
CA SER A 73 -8.08 22.71 22.30
C SER A 73 -8.53 21.26 22.10
N HIS A 74 -7.79 20.30 22.68
CA HIS A 74 -8.25 18.91 22.80
C HIS A 74 -9.44 18.74 23.78
N THR A 75 -9.53 19.62 24.78
CA THR A 75 -10.66 19.69 25.71
C THR A 75 -11.80 20.43 25.03
N GLY A 76 -12.89 19.72 24.76
CA GLY A 76 -14.04 20.22 24.01
C GLY A 76 -15.17 20.75 24.89
N SER A 77 -16.35 20.85 24.29
CA SER A 77 -17.59 21.31 24.94
C SER A 77 -17.81 20.64 26.29
N GLY A 78 -18.15 21.44 27.31
CA GLY A 78 -18.40 20.98 28.67
C GLY A 78 -17.20 20.32 29.38
N GLY A 79 -15.98 20.53 28.90
CA GLY A 79 -14.78 19.87 29.43
C GLY A 79 -14.58 18.44 28.91
N SER A 80 -15.23 18.08 27.81
CA SER A 80 -15.13 16.73 27.23
C SER A 80 -13.70 16.41 26.76
N THR A 81 -13.24 15.20 27.08
CA THR A 81 -12.00 14.64 26.52
C THR A 81 -12.29 13.96 25.17
N PRO A 82 -11.28 13.65 24.35
CA PRO A 82 -11.47 12.85 23.13
C PRO A 82 -12.17 11.51 23.42
N GLY A 83 -11.81 10.84 24.51
CA GLY A 83 -12.46 9.60 24.94
C GLY A 83 -13.92 9.77 25.34
N THR A 84 -14.26 10.89 25.99
CA THR A 84 -15.66 11.24 26.28
C THR A 84 -16.45 11.41 24.98
N ARG A 85 -15.91 12.18 24.01
CA ARG A 85 -16.57 12.41 22.71
C ARG A 85 -16.79 11.11 21.94
N ALA A 86 -15.76 10.26 21.85
CA ALA A 86 -15.86 8.94 21.21
C ALA A 86 -16.94 8.06 21.87
N THR A 87 -16.93 7.99 23.21
CA THR A 87 -17.91 7.20 23.98
C THR A 87 -19.33 7.74 23.80
N THR A 88 -19.51 9.06 23.79
CA THR A 88 -20.80 9.72 23.56
C THR A 88 -21.33 9.45 22.15
N ALA A 89 -20.46 9.40 21.14
CA ALA A 89 -20.82 8.96 19.80
C ALA A 89 -21.15 7.45 19.72
N GLY A 90 -20.95 6.69 20.81
CA GLY A 90 -21.22 5.26 20.88
C GLY A 90 -20.04 4.37 20.46
N TYR A 91 -18.86 4.95 20.19
CA TYR A 91 -17.66 4.19 19.86
C TYR A 91 -17.12 3.47 21.10
N LYS A 92 -16.90 2.16 20.99
CA LYS A 92 -16.29 1.34 22.04
C LYS A 92 -14.81 1.18 21.74
N TRP A 93 -13.95 1.61 22.64
CA TRP A 93 -12.51 1.72 22.37
C TRP A 93 -11.66 1.08 23.46
N SER A 94 -10.52 0.53 23.06
CA SER A 94 -9.44 0.09 23.94
C SER A 94 -8.27 1.07 23.98
N ILE A 95 -8.06 1.80 22.90
CA ILE A 95 -7.08 2.87 22.77
C ILE A 95 -7.68 3.98 21.89
N LEU A 96 -7.33 5.22 22.20
CA LEU A 96 -7.69 6.40 21.42
C LEU A 96 -6.50 7.34 21.29
N GLY A 97 -6.53 8.21 20.29
CA GLY A 97 -5.62 9.34 20.12
C GLY A 97 -6.31 10.44 19.34
N GLU A 98 -5.85 11.67 19.48
CA GLU A 98 -6.40 12.80 18.74
C GLU A 98 -5.29 13.71 18.24
N ASN A 99 -5.40 14.12 16.98
CA ASN A 99 -4.70 15.28 16.46
C ASN A 99 -5.73 16.35 16.06
N ILE A 100 -5.37 17.62 16.26
CA ILE A 100 -6.17 18.75 15.79
C ILE A 100 -5.28 19.73 15.04
N SER A 101 -5.83 20.34 13.99
CA SER A 101 -5.10 21.32 13.17
C SER A 101 -6.01 22.47 12.76
N TYR A 102 -5.44 23.66 12.68
CA TYR A 102 -6.13 24.87 12.28
C TYR A 102 -5.29 25.64 11.26
N ARG A 103 -5.92 26.07 10.17
CA ARG A 103 -5.37 27.05 9.23
C ARG A 103 -6.39 28.11 8.90
N GLY A 104 -5.98 29.38 8.90
CA GLY A 104 -6.84 30.53 8.64
C GLY A 104 -6.24 31.52 7.65
N THR A 105 -7.11 32.20 6.91
CA THR A 105 -6.79 33.31 6.02
C THR A 105 -7.86 34.40 6.10
N THR A 106 -7.51 35.64 5.78
CA THR A 106 -8.49 36.73 5.60
C THR A 106 -9.15 36.70 4.22
N GLY A 107 -8.63 35.88 3.30
CA GLY A 107 -9.18 35.65 1.96
C GLY A 107 -10.09 34.43 1.90
N THR A 108 -10.20 33.85 0.71
CA THR A 108 -10.94 32.59 0.48
C THR A 108 -10.11 31.39 0.92
N VAL A 109 -10.75 30.43 1.58
CA VAL A 109 -10.12 29.15 1.93
C VAL A 109 -10.12 28.22 0.71
N ASP A 110 -8.95 27.67 0.39
CA ASP A 110 -8.81 26.54 -0.51
C ASP A 110 -8.77 25.26 0.33
N ALA A 111 -9.90 24.55 0.40
CA ALA A 111 -10.05 23.39 1.26
C ALA A 111 -9.09 22.24 0.89
N ALA A 112 -8.84 22.06 -0.41
CA ALA A 112 -7.97 21.01 -0.93
C ALA A 112 -6.50 21.29 -0.59
N ALA A 113 -6.04 22.51 -0.82
CA ALA A 113 -4.67 22.90 -0.45
C ALA A 113 -4.48 22.90 1.08
N TYR A 114 -5.51 23.28 1.84
CA TYR A 114 -5.42 23.36 3.29
C TYR A 114 -5.36 21.97 3.92
N ILE A 115 -6.17 21.00 3.47
CA ILE A 115 -6.16 19.66 4.05
C ILE A 115 -4.81 18.96 3.87
N GLU A 116 -4.20 19.13 2.69
CA GLU A 116 -2.86 18.59 2.40
C GLU A 116 -1.82 19.22 3.33
N GLN A 117 -1.82 20.54 3.42
CA GLN A 117 -0.87 21.25 4.24
C GLN A 117 -1.06 20.96 5.74
N GLN A 118 -2.30 20.74 6.19
CA GLN A 118 -2.59 20.36 7.57
C GLN A 118 -2.05 18.97 7.89
N HIS A 119 -2.14 17.99 6.98
CA HIS A 119 -1.43 16.70 7.13
C HIS A 119 0.08 16.91 7.29
N TYR A 120 0.69 17.73 6.43
CA TYR A 120 2.14 18.01 6.50
C TYR A 120 2.56 18.69 7.80
N ASP A 121 1.77 19.64 8.31
CA ASP A 121 2.04 20.31 9.57
C ASP A 121 1.92 19.35 10.76
N LEU A 122 0.90 18.50 10.75
CA LEU A 122 0.70 17.45 11.75
C LEU A 122 1.85 16.44 11.71
N PHE A 123 2.24 15.93 10.55
CA PHE A 123 3.35 15.00 10.45
C PHE A 123 4.69 15.62 10.86
N LYS A 124 4.92 16.92 10.61
CA LYS A 124 6.15 17.60 11.09
C LYS A 124 6.20 17.75 12.61
N SER A 125 5.04 17.82 13.27
CA SER A 125 4.95 17.93 14.72
C SER A 125 5.12 16.55 15.40
N SER A 126 6.15 16.42 16.24
CA SER A 126 6.55 15.13 16.80
C SER A 126 5.45 14.40 17.59
N GLY A 127 4.67 15.12 18.41
CA GLY A 127 3.55 14.54 19.17
C GLY A 127 2.42 14.04 18.27
N HIS A 128 2.07 14.79 17.23
CA HIS A 128 1.02 14.38 16.28
C HIS A 128 1.49 13.24 15.38
N ARG A 129 2.77 13.24 14.97
CA ARG A 129 3.39 12.14 14.23
C ARG A 129 3.39 10.82 15.03
N LEU A 130 3.61 10.88 16.35
CA LEU A 130 3.48 9.70 17.22
C LEU A 130 2.08 9.10 17.20
N ASN A 131 1.04 9.93 17.27
CA ASN A 131 -0.34 9.45 17.16
C ASN A 131 -0.60 8.84 15.77
N MET A 132 -0.26 9.55 14.71
CA MET A 132 -0.51 9.12 13.33
C MET A 132 0.15 7.78 13.00
N LEU A 133 1.34 7.52 13.55
CA LEU A 133 2.14 6.31 13.31
C LEU A 133 2.02 5.25 14.40
N ASN A 134 1.08 5.38 15.33
CA ASN A 134 0.83 4.37 16.35
C ASN A 134 0.23 3.10 15.71
N SER A 135 0.95 1.98 15.85
CA SER A 135 0.59 0.68 15.26
C SER A 135 -0.68 0.07 15.86
N SER A 136 -1.08 0.52 17.05
CA SER A 136 -2.21 -0.04 17.79
C SER A 136 -3.56 0.46 17.29
N TYR A 137 -3.60 1.55 16.51
CA TYR A 137 -4.83 2.06 15.90
C TYR A 137 -5.21 1.25 14.66
N ARG A 138 -6.53 1.02 14.51
CA ARG A 138 -7.15 0.32 13.37
C ARG A 138 -8.17 1.19 12.64
N GLU A 139 -8.70 2.20 13.29
CA GLU A 139 -9.81 2.98 12.79
C GLU A 139 -9.53 4.47 13.01
N ILE A 140 -10.21 5.31 12.23
CA ILE A 140 -10.09 6.76 12.32
C ILE A 140 -11.40 7.45 11.94
N GLY A 141 -11.69 8.55 12.62
CA GLY A 141 -12.60 9.59 12.15
C GLY A 141 -11.79 10.80 11.72
N VAL A 142 -12.11 11.38 10.56
CA VAL A 142 -11.41 12.53 10.01
C VAL A 142 -12.41 13.58 9.60
N SER A 143 -12.31 14.76 10.18
CA SER A 143 -13.21 15.87 9.83
C SER A 143 -12.42 17.08 9.39
N GLN A 144 -12.85 17.69 8.29
CA GLN A 144 -12.43 19.02 7.87
C GLN A 144 -13.64 19.97 7.82
N GLU A 145 -13.72 20.89 8.77
CA GLU A 145 -14.81 21.88 8.82
C GLU A 145 -14.30 23.25 8.39
N LEU A 146 -15.06 23.90 7.52
CA LEU A 146 -14.81 25.28 7.13
C LEU A 146 -15.69 26.23 7.93
N GLY A 147 -15.14 27.34 8.39
CA GLY A 147 -15.89 28.33 9.16
C GLY A 147 -15.10 29.59 9.44
N GLN A 148 -15.56 30.36 10.41
CA GLN A 148 -14.82 31.49 10.94
C GLN A 148 -14.15 31.09 12.25
N PHE A 149 -12.95 31.62 12.49
CA PHE A 149 -12.22 31.46 13.74
C PHE A 149 -11.50 32.75 14.07
N THR A 150 -11.75 33.28 15.26
CA THR A 150 -11.16 34.52 15.76
C THR A 150 -9.98 34.19 16.65
N SER A 151 -8.78 34.60 16.24
CA SER A 151 -7.57 34.52 17.05
C SER A 151 -7.09 35.92 17.39
N GLY A 152 -7.09 36.26 18.68
CA GLY A 152 -6.81 37.62 19.14
C GLY A 152 -7.87 38.59 18.62
N SER A 153 -7.46 39.58 17.81
CA SER A 153 -8.35 40.59 17.22
C SER A 153 -8.75 40.32 15.78
N THR A 154 -8.33 39.20 15.20
CA THR A 154 -8.52 38.90 13.77
C THR A 154 -9.40 37.68 13.60
N THR A 155 -10.49 37.83 12.85
CA THR A 155 -11.33 36.73 12.39
C THR A 155 -10.83 36.24 11.03
N PHE A 156 -10.54 34.95 10.96
CA PHE A 156 -10.07 34.28 9.75
C PHE A 156 -11.19 33.39 9.19
N ASN A 157 -11.27 33.30 7.87
CA ASN A 157 -11.90 32.16 7.22
C ASN A 157 -10.95 30.98 7.38
N ALA A 158 -11.45 29.88 7.90
CA ALA A 158 -10.63 28.82 8.47
C ALA A 158 -11.02 27.43 7.98
N SER A 159 -10.03 26.55 7.98
CA SER A 159 -10.20 25.11 7.99
C SER A 159 -9.78 24.56 9.35
N MET A 160 -10.68 23.83 9.99
CA MET A 160 -10.49 23.18 11.28
C MET A 160 -10.54 21.67 11.09
N VAL A 161 -9.48 20.98 11.50
CA VAL A 161 -9.32 19.54 11.32
C VAL A 161 -9.24 18.85 12.66
N THR A 162 -9.94 17.73 12.79
CA THR A 162 -9.79 16.77 13.89
C THR A 162 -9.57 15.37 13.30
N GLU A 163 -8.48 14.71 13.70
CA GLU A 163 -8.21 13.30 13.44
C GLU A 163 -8.40 12.54 14.76
N LEU A 164 -9.39 11.65 14.83
CA LEU A 164 -9.67 10.85 16.01
C LEU A 164 -9.36 9.38 15.72
N PHE A 165 -8.26 8.88 16.27
CA PHE A 165 -7.76 7.52 16.06
C PHE A 165 -8.31 6.58 17.11
N GLY A 166 -8.60 5.33 16.73
CA GLY A 166 -9.10 4.34 17.67
C GLY A 166 -8.90 2.89 17.26
N THR A 167 -9.20 2.00 18.20
CA THR A 167 -9.39 0.58 17.95
C THR A 167 -10.61 0.08 18.71
N SER A 168 -11.54 -0.50 17.96
CA SER A 168 -12.72 -1.19 18.48
C SER A 168 -12.70 -2.67 18.14
N GLY A 169 -13.26 -3.49 19.04
CA GLY A 169 -13.46 -4.92 18.80
C GLY A 169 -12.18 -5.68 18.44
N SER A 170 -12.35 -6.75 17.66
CA SER A 170 -11.26 -7.62 17.18
C SER A 170 -11.21 -7.76 15.65
N ALA A 171 -12.09 -7.06 14.94
CA ALA A 171 -12.16 -7.14 13.48
C ALA A 171 -10.90 -6.52 12.83
N SER A 172 -10.53 -7.06 11.69
CA SER A 172 -9.66 -6.39 10.72
C SER A 172 -10.52 -5.79 9.62
N PHE A 173 -9.99 -4.82 8.89
CA PHE A 173 -10.73 -4.15 7.82
C PHE A 173 -10.05 -4.33 6.47
N VAL A 174 -10.82 -4.60 5.43
CA VAL A 174 -10.42 -4.32 4.05
C VAL A 174 -10.91 -2.91 3.72
N THR A 175 -10.01 -1.98 3.47
CA THR A 175 -10.34 -0.58 3.19
C THR A 175 -9.51 -0.08 2.01
N GLY A 176 -9.91 1.01 1.39
CA GLY A 176 -9.18 1.57 0.26
C GLY A 176 -10.06 2.52 -0.55
N VAL A 177 -9.61 2.81 -1.75
CA VAL A 177 -10.27 3.73 -2.67
C VAL A 177 -10.32 3.14 -4.08
N ALA A 178 -11.48 3.25 -4.73
CA ALA A 178 -11.57 3.10 -6.18
C ALA A 178 -11.45 4.48 -6.84
N TYR A 179 -10.55 4.62 -7.80
CA TYR A 179 -10.30 5.91 -8.45
C TYR A 179 -9.75 5.74 -9.87
N ALA A 180 -9.76 6.84 -10.62
CA ALA A 180 -9.05 6.97 -11.88
C ALA A 180 -7.90 7.95 -11.70
N ASP A 181 -6.67 7.44 -11.74
CA ASP A 181 -5.42 8.21 -11.70
C ASP A 181 -5.28 9.05 -12.98
N ARG A 182 -5.80 10.28 -12.96
CA ARG A 182 -5.89 11.18 -14.12
C ARG A 182 -4.63 11.99 -14.30
N ASP A 183 -3.96 12.33 -13.20
CA ASP A 183 -2.69 13.07 -13.20
C ASP A 183 -1.47 12.14 -13.33
N LYS A 184 -1.64 10.82 -13.18
CA LYS A 184 -0.63 9.77 -13.36
C LYS A 184 0.47 9.84 -12.31
N ASP A 185 0.15 10.28 -11.11
CA ASP A 185 1.09 10.30 -10.00
C ASP A 185 1.12 8.97 -9.21
N GLY A 186 0.21 8.04 -9.52
CA GLY A 186 0.11 6.74 -8.89
C GLY A 186 -0.45 6.79 -7.46
N PHE A 187 -1.14 7.87 -7.11
CA PHE A 187 -1.77 8.11 -5.82
C PHE A 187 -3.19 8.68 -6.02
N TYR A 188 -4.02 8.61 -4.98
CA TYR A 188 -5.36 9.19 -5.04
C TYR A 188 -5.31 10.71 -4.89
N SER A 189 -5.86 11.43 -5.87
CA SER A 189 -6.09 12.88 -5.78
C SER A 189 -7.58 13.24 -5.60
N ILE A 190 -7.82 14.42 -5.01
CA ILE A 190 -9.18 14.94 -4.81
C ILE A 190 -9.93 14.98 -6.14
N GLY A 191 -11.12 14.36 -6.15
CA GLY A 191 -12.01 14.33 -7.30
C GLY A 191 -11.76 13.17 -8.27
N GLU A 192 -10.78 12.30 -8.01
CA GLU A 192 -10.52 11.09 -8.81
C GLU A 192 -11.37 9.88 -8.40
N GLY A 193 -12.05 10.00 -7.26
CA GLY A 193 -12.90 8.97 -6.69
C GLY A 193 -13.93 8.43 -7.67
N ARG A 194 -14.13 7.11 -7.60
CA ARG A 194 -15.13 6.39 -8.37
C ARG A 194 -16.12 5.72 -7.43
N SER A 195 -17.36 6.18 -7.47
CA SER A 195 -18.46 5.58 -6.71
C SER A 195 -19.04 4.34 -7.37
N GLY A 196 -19.78 3.56 -6.58
CA GLY A 196 -20.58 2.44 -7.06
C GLY A 196 -19.78 1.20 -7.47
N VAL A 197 -18.48 1.13 -7.18
CA VAL A 197 -17.72 -0.12 -7.28
C VAL A 197 -18.17 -1.00 -6.12
N SER A 198 -18.73 -2.17 -6.42
CA SER A 198 -19.18 -3.10 -5.39
C SER A 198 -18.02 -3.97 -4.91
N LEU A 199 -17.94 -4.20 -3.60
CA LEU A 199 -16.96 -5.11 -3.00
C LEU A 199 -17.63 -6.02 -1.98
N ASN A 200 -17.12 -7.24 -1.82
CA ASN A 200 -17.51 -8.18 -0.78
C ASN A 200 -16.28 -8.87 -0.20
N ALA A 201 -16.21 -8.95 1.13
CA ALA A 201 -15.21 -9.75 1.83
C ALA A 201 -15.88 -10.51 2.98
N ALA A 202 -15.62 -11.81 3.10
CA ALA A 202 -16.18 -12.68 4.14
C ALA A 202 -17.72 -12.55 4.30
N GLY A 203 -18.44 -12.41 3.19
CA GLY A 203 -19.90 -12.28 3.18
C GLY A 203 -20.42 -10.87 3.50
N GLN A 204 -19.56 -9.92 3.81
CA GLN A 204 -19.92 -8.51 4.03
C GLN A 204 -19.70 -7.70 2.75
N GLY A 205 -20.78 -7.15 2.20
CA GLY A 205 -20.76 -6.34 0.98
C GLY A 205 -20.82 -4.85 1.24
N THR A 206 -20.18 -4.04 0.40
CA THR A 206 -20.29 -2.59 0.38
C THR A 206 -20.18 -2.05 -1.06
N SER A 207 -20.30 -0.74 -1.23
CA SER A 207 -19.95 -0.06 -2.47
C SER A 207 -19.18 1.23 -2.16
N THR A 208 -18.29 1.61 -3.07
CA THR A 208 -17.49 2.82 -2.91
C THR A 208 -18.36 4.07 -2.88
N ALA A 209 -18.01 5.00 -1.98
CA ALA A 209 -18.65 6.30 -1.86
C ALA A 209 -18.31 7.24 -3.03
N GLU A 210 -18.89 8.46 -3.06
CA GLU A 210 -18.59 9.48 -4.08
C GLU A 210 -17.10 9.79 -4.19
N ALA A 211 -16.40 9.92 -3.06
CA ALA A 211 -14.96 10.11 -3.03
C ALA A 211 -14.16 8.83 -3.37
N GLY A 212 -14.81 7.71 -3.64
CA GLY A 212 -14.20 6.42 -3.99
C GLY A 212 -13.87 5.51 -2.80
N GLY A 213 -13.89 6.05 -1.58
CA GLY A 213 -13.54 5.30 -0.37
C GLY A 213 -14.53 4.21 0.01
N TYR A 214 -14.01 3.18 0.70
CA TYR A 214 -14.82 2.12 1.30
C TYR A 214 -14.10 1.47 2.49
N ALA A 215 -14.87 0.74 3.31
CA ALA A 215 -14.35 -0.15 4.35
C ALA A 215 -15.29 -1.32 4.57
N ILE A 216 -14.73 -2.51 4.76
CA ILE A 216 -15.44 -3.75 5.09
C ILE A 216 -14.81 -4.32 6.35
N ALA A 217 -15.59 -4.48 7.42
CA ALA A 217 -15.15 -5.16 8.63
C ALA A 217 -15.19 -6.68 8.41
N VAL A 218 -14.07 -7.35 8.68
CA VAL A 218 -13.92 -8.80 8.61
C VAL A 218 -13.74 -9.34 10.03
N SER A 219 -14.66 -10.23 10.44
CA SER A 219 -14.59 -10.88 11.75
C SER A 219 -13.28 -11.66 11.89
N SER A 220 -12.65 -11.61 13.05
CA SER A 220 -11.45 -12.40 13.34
C SER A 220 -11.66 -13.91 13.17
N SER A 221 -12.90 -14.40 13.33
CA SER A 221 -13.24 -15.81 13.08
C SER A 221 -13.24 -16.20 11.60
N ALA A 222 -13.25 -15.23 10.69
CA ALA A 222 -13.20 -15.44 9.24
C ALA A 222 -11.76 -15.33 8.68
N ILE A 223 -10.77 -15.03 9.53
CA ILE A 223 -9.38 -14.83 9.13
C ILE A 223 -8.57 -16.04 9.62
N SER A 224 -8.38 -17.03 8.75
CA SER A 224 -7.52 -18.19 9.02
C SER A 224 -6.14 -18.09 8.35
N SER A 225 -6.10 -17.44 7.19
CA SER A 225 -4.89 -17.15 6.40
C SER A 225 -5.23 -16.03 5.41
N ALA A 226 -5.93 -16.38 4.33
CA ALA A 226 -6.35 -15.45 3.30
C ALA A 226 -7.87 -15.25 3.26
N VAL A 227 -8.30 -14.02 2.98
CA VAL A 227 -9.71 -13.63 2.86
C VAL A 227 -10.00 -13.37 1.39
N ALA A 228 -10.98 -14.08 0.83
CA ALA A 228 -11.47 -13.81 -0.50
C ALA A 228 -12.18 -12.45 -0.54
N VAL A 229 -11.74 -11.59 -1.47
CA VAL A 229 -12.36 -10.31 -1.79
C VAL A 229 -12.82 -10.35 -3.24
N THR A 230 -14.11 -10.10 -3.45
CA THR A 230 -14.71 -10.03 -4.78
C THR A 230 -15.29 -8.65 -5.01
N GLY A 231 -15.40 -8.24 -6.27
CA GLY A 231 -16.03 -6.97 -6.58
C GLY A 231 -16.36 -6.82 -8.05
N THR A 232 -17.03 -5.71 -8.36
CA THR A 232 -17.43 -5.36 -9.73
C THR A 232 -17.20 -3.88 -9.98
N VAL A 233 -16.44 -3.58 -11.03
CA VAL A 233 -16.21 -2.23 -11.53
C VAL A 233 -17.02 -2.04 -12.81
N GLY A 234 -18.21 -1.45 -12.70
CA GLY A 234 -19.17 -1.40 -13.81
C GLY A 234 -19.66 -2.82 -14.16
N ALA A 235 -19.25 -3.35 -15.31
CA ALA A 235 -19.57 -4.72 -15.72
C ALA A 235 -18.43 -5.73 -15.49
N GLN A 236 -17.24 -5.26 -15.11
CA GLN A 236 -16.07 -6.11 -14.93
C GLN A 236 -16.01 -6.63 -13.49
N ALA A 237 -16.22 -7.93 -13.31
CA ALA A 237 -16.01 -8.59 -12.03
C ALA A 237 -14.51 -8.88 -11.79
N PHE A 238 -14.09 -8.90 -10.53
CA PHE A 238 -12.77 -9.34 -10.10
C PHE A 238 -12.85 -10.16 -8.81
N SER A 239 -11.85 -11.00 -8.59
CA SER A 239 -11.65 -11.74 -7.35
C SER A 239 -10.17 -11.79 -7.02
N VAL A 240 -9.84 -11.63 -5.73
CA VAL A 240 -8.50 -11.78 -5.15
C VAL A 240 -8.59 -12.42 -3.77
N THR A 241 -7.46 -12.90 -3.26
CA THR A 241 -7.29 -13.24 -1.84
C THR A 241 -6.30 -12.29 -1.19
N LEU A 242 -6.58 -11.87 0.05
CA LEU A 242 -5.73 -10.97 0.83
C LEU A 242 -5.37 -11.60 2.19
N ASP A 243 -4.12 -11.48 2.63
CA ASP A 243 -3.73 -11.84 4.00
C ASP A 243 -4.11 -10.71 4.99
N LEU A 244 -5.00 -11.02 5.94
CA LEU A 244 -5.46 -10.10 6.99
C LEU A 244 -4.96 -10.50 8.40
N THR A 245 -4.07 -11.47 8.51
CA THR A 245 -3.56 -12.00 9.78
C THR A 245 -2.80 -10.94 10.59
N SER A 246 -2.18 -9.97 9.90
CA SER A 246 -1.42 -8.87 10.52
C SER A 246 -2.25 -7.60 10.78
N GLY A 247 -3.55 -7.61 10.47
CA GLY A 247 -4.46 -6.48 10.72
C GLY A 247 -5.18 -6.02 9.46
N ASN A 248 -5.39 -4.71 9.36
CA ASN A 248 -6.10 -4.12 8.23
C ASN A 248 -5.32 -4.20 6.92
N ALA A 249 -6.05 -4.44 5.84
CA ALA A 249 -5.55 -4.48 4.47
C ALA A 249 -6.06 -3.27 3.67
N LYS A 250 -5.15 -2.60 2.96
CA LYS A 250 -5.50 -1.66 1.91
C LYS A 250 -5.68 -2.42 0.60
N LEU A 251 -6.78 -2.18 -0.10
CA LEU A 251 -6.99 -2.61 -1.48
C LEU A 251 -7.54 -1.42 -2.28
N ASP A 252 -6.71 -0.83 -3.14
CA ASP A 252 -7.18 0.21 -4.05
C ASP A 252 -7.47 -0.36 -5.43
N ILE A 253 -8.43 0.25 -6.12
CA ILE A 253 -8.87 -0.17 -7.46
C ILE A 253 -8.67 0.99 -8.42
N VAL A 254 -7.63 0.91 -9.24
CA VAL A 254 -7.20 1.98 -10.15
C VAL A 254 -7.69 1.67 -11.56
N GLY A 255 -8.62 2.50 -12.07
CA GLY A 255 -9.06 2.46 -13.46
C GLY A 255 -9.68 1.14 -13.94
N ALA A 256 -10.10 0.25 -13.03
CA ALA A 256 -10.50 -1.14 -13.33
C ALA A 256 -9.38 -2.02 -13.95
N GLN A 257 -8.13 -1.57 -13.83
CA GLN A 257 -6.99 -2.20 -14.49
C GLN A 257 -5.90 -2.63 -13.52
N MET A 258 -5.79 -2.00 -12.35
CA MET A 258 -4.75 -2.30 -11.38
C MET A 258 -5.32 -2.34 -9.97
N LEU A 259 -4.85 -3.29 -9.18
CA LEU A 259 -5.09 -3.38 -7.75
C LEU A 259 -3.84 -2.95 -6.99
N LEU A 260 -3.99 -2.12 -5.96
CA LEU A 260 -2.89 -1.79 -5.05
C LEU A 260 -3.14 -2.45 -3.69
N SER A 261 -2.18 -3.20 -3.17
CA SER A 261 -2.35 -3.95 -1.91
C SER A 261 -1.30 -3.56 -0.88
N SER A 262 -1.70 -3.41 0.38
CA SER A 262 -0.75 -3.26 1.51
C SER A 262 -0.44 -4.56 2.26
N VAL A 263 -0.91 -5.69 1.73
CA VAL A 263 -0.75 -7.03 2.29
C VAL A 263 -0.51 -8.01 1.13
N ASP A 264 -0.19 -9.26 1.45
CA ASP A 264 -0.06 -10.32 0.46
C ASP A 264 -1.35 -10.42 -0.37
N ILE A 265 -1.19 -10.51 -1.68
CA ILE A 265 -2.29 -10.56 -2.64
C ILE A 265 -2.09 -11.70 -3.64
N ASP A 266 -3.11 -12.56 -3.77
CA ASP A 266 -3.20 -13.46 -4.91
C ASP A 266 -4.33 -13.02 -5.83
N LEU A 267 -4.01 -12.84 -7.10
CA LEU A 267 -5.00 -12.63 -8.14
C LEU A 267 -5.75 -13.94 -8.40
N VAL A 268 -7.07 -13.86 -8.53
CA VAL A 268 -7.91 -15.04 -8.83
C VAL A 268 -8.58 -14.89 -10.19
N SER A 269 -9.20 -13.75 -10.46
CA SER A 269 -9.80 -13.47 -11.77
C SER A 269 -10.08 -11.98 -11.99
N GLY A 270 -10.21 -11.60 -13.26
CA GLY A 270 -10.69 -10.27 -13.68
C GLY A 270 -9.55 -9.29 -13.91
N ILE A 271 -9.11 -8.60 -12.85
CA ILE A 271 -8.01 -7.63 -12.94
C ILE A 271 -6.68 -8.38 -12.85
N GLN A 272 -5.83 -8.20 -13.86
CA GLN A 272 -4.58 -8.96 -14.01
C GLN A 272 -3.32 -8.19 -13.57
N ASN A 273 -3.47 -6.98 -13.05
CA ASN A 273 -2.32 -6.17 -12.61
C ASN A 273 -2.42 -5.84 -11.13
N ALA A 274 -1.32 -6.03 -10.41
CA ALA A 274 -1.21 -5.72 -8.99
C ALA A 274 0.07 -4.94 -8.68
N ARG A 275 0.01 -4.08 -7.68
CA ARG A 275 1.17 -3.41 -7.11
C ARG A 275 1.11 -3.44 -5.59
N LEU A 276 2.22 -3.82 -4.97
CA LEU A 276 2.39 -3.80 -3.52
C LEU A 276 2.69 -2.37 -3.05
N LEU A 277 2.12 -2.00 -1.90
CA LEU A 277 2.24 -0.68 -1.29
C LEU A 277 3.18 -0.73 -0.08
N GLY A 278 3.76 0.43 0.25
CA GLY A 278 4.56 0.62 1.46
C GLY A 278 5.93 -0.04 1.41
N VAL A 279 6.43 -0.42 2.59
CA VAL A 279 7.79 -0.95 2.78
C VAL A 279 7.81 -2.32 3.46
N ALA A 280 6.65 -2.95 3.62
CA ALA A 280 6.55 -4.28 4.23
C ALA A 280 7.06 -5.36 3.27
N ALA A 281 7.67 -6.41 3.82
CA ALA A 281 7.93 -7.64 3.08
C ALA A 281 6.59 -8.39 2.93
N ILE A 282 5.95 -8.18 1.79
CA ILE A 282 4.67 -8.77 1.39
C ILE A 282 4.79 -9.36 -0.01
N ASP A 283 3.88 -10.23 -0.39
CA ASP A 283 4.01 -11.05 -1.60
C ASP A 283 2.88 -10.80 -2.61
N ALA A 284 3.15 -11.11 -3.89
CA ALA A 284 2.17 -11.02 -4.96
C ALA A 284 2.17 -12.29 -5.82
N THR A 285 0.99 -12.89 -5.98
CA THR A 285 0.79 -14.07 -6.84
C THR A 285 -0.17 -13.74 -7.98
N GLY A 286 0.22 -14.13 -9.19
CA GLY A 286 -0.56 -14.04 -10.42
C GLY A 286 -1.50 -15.24 -10.63
N THR A 287 -1.82 -15.49 -11.88
CA THR A 287 -2.76 -16.50 -12.38
C THR A 287 -2.15 -17.19 -13.59
N ASP A 288 -2.88 -18.10 -14.25
CA ASP A 288 -2.45 -18.67 -15.55
C ASP A 288 -2.66 -17.73 -16.76
N LEU A 289 -2.69 -16.42 -16.55
CA LEU A 289 -2.90 -15.39 -17.57
C LEU A 289 -1.79 -14.36 -17.49
N ALA A 290 -1.51 -13.66 -18.60
CA ALA A 290 -0.54 -12.58 -18.61
C ALA A 290 -0.85 -11.50 -17.54
N ASN A 291 0.02 -11.43 -16.55
CA ASN A 291 -0.04 -10.58 -15.37
C ASN A 291 1.05 -9.51 -15.40
N ARG A 292 0.75 -8.35 -14.79
CA ARG A 292 1.77 -7.35 -14.44
C ARG A 292 1.79 -7.18 -12.92
N LEU A 293 2.84 -7.68 -12.28
CA LEU A 293 3.00 -7.64 -10.83
C LEU A 293 4.18 -6.74 -10.47
N ILE A 294 3.95 -5.82 -9.53
CA ILE A 294 4.94 -4.83 -9.10
C ILE A 294 5.10 -4.95 -7.58
N GLY A 295 6.31 -5.24 -7.12
CA GLY A 295 6.68 -5.22 -5.71
C GLY A 295 6.71 -3.81 -5.13
N ASN A 296 7.17 -3.73 -3.88
CA ASN A 296 7.33 -2.49 -3.14
C ASN A 296 8.82 -2.29 -2.79
N SER A 297 9.14 -1.64 -1.67
CA SER A 297 10.55 -1.48 -1.26
C SER A 297 11.01 -2.52 -0.22
N GLY A 298 10.14 -3.47 0.12
CA GLY A 298 10.43 -4.59 1.01
C GLY A 298 10.91 -5.80 0.22
N ALA A 299 11.42 -6.83 0.91
CA ALA A 299 11.74 -8.09 0.25
C ALA A 299 10.43 -8.82 -0.13
N ASN A 300 10.14 -8.93 -1.42
CA ASN A 300 8.92 -9.52 -1.95
C ASN A 300 9.20 -10.87 -2.61
N THR A 301 8.26 -11.80 -2.48
CA THR A 301 8.11 -12.93 -3.41
C THR A 301 7.04 -12.57 -4.43
N ILE A 302 7.43 -12.58 -5.70
CA ILE A 302 6.51 -12.28 -6.82
C ILE A 302 6.46 -13.50 -7.73
N SER A 303 5.27 -14.10 -7.86
CA SER A 303 5.05 -15.30 -8.67
C SER A 303 4.03 -15.02 -9.78
N GLY A 304 4.44 -15.14 -11.04
CA GLY A 304 3.57 -14.96 -12.21
C GLY A 304 2.61 -16.14 -12.43
N GLN A 305 3.07 -17.35 -12.12
CA GLN A 305 2.42 -18.64 -12.33
C GLN A 305 2.40 -19.10 -13.79
N GLY A 306 1.53 -18.55 -14.62
CA GLY A 306 1.45 -18.95 -16.01
C GLY A 306 0.98 -17.82 -16.90
N GLY A 307 1.33 -17.87 -18.18
CA GLY A 307 1.09 -16.76 -19.10
C GLY A 307 2.39 -15.99 -19.34
N ASN A 308 2.30 -14.90 -20.09
CA ASN A 308 3.48 -14.10 -20.40
C ASN A 308 3.48 -12.89 -19.47
N ASP A 309 4.20 -13.01 -18.37
CA ASP A 309 4.12 -12.10 -17.25
C ASP A 309 5.18 -11.01 -17.30
N THR A 310 4.93 -9.94 -16.57
CA THR A 310 5.90 -8.88 -16.33
C THR A 310 5.99 -8.64 -14.82
N LEU A 311 7.10 -9.08 -14.23
CA LEU A 311 7.35 -9.00 -12.79
C LEU A 311 8.43 -7.95 -12.52
N LEU A 312 8.12 -7.00 -11.63
CA LEU A 312 9.05 -5.95 -11.21
C LEU A 312 9.21 -6.01 -9.69
N GLY A 313 10.38 -6.45 -9.18
CA GLY A 313 10.70 -6.49 -7.75
C GLY A 313 10.63 -5.12 -7.09
N SER A 314 11.07 -4.09 -7.82
CA SER A 314 11.17 -2.70 -7.38
C SER A 314 12.36 -2.48 -6.47
N GLY A 315 12.28 -2.62 -5.15
CA GLY A 315 13.48 -2.56 -4.31
C GLY A 315 13.34 -3.48 -3.12
N GLY A 316 14.45 -3.98 -2.58
CA GLY A 316 14.39 -5.03 -1.57
C GLY A 316 15.37 -6.12 -1.93
N ASN A 317 15.21 -7.32 -1.39
CA ASN A 317 15.90 -8.51 -1.91
C ASN A 317 14.79 -9.46 -2.33
N ASP A 318 14.46 -9.46 -3.60
CA ASP A 318 13.24 -10.05 -4.09
C ASP A 318 13.45 -11.47 -4.62
N VAL A 319 12.39 -12.27 -4.62
CA VAL A 319 12.34 -13.58 -5.27
C VAL A 319 11.31 -13.50 -6.38
N LEU A 320 11.77 -13.60 -7.64
CA LEU A 320 10.92 -13.50 -8.81
C LEU A 320 10.81 -14.86 -9.48
N LEU A 321 9.58 -15.37 -9.57
CA LEU A 321 9.24 -16.62 -10.25
C LEU A 321 8.33 -16.26 -11.42
N GLY A 322 8.85 -16.32 -12.66
CA GLY A 322 8.03 -16.10 -13.86
C GLY A 322 6.91 -17.14 -13.94
N GLY A 323 7.31 -18.42 -13.91
CA GLY A 323 6.38 -19.53 -14.03
C GLY A 323 6.43 -20.06 -15.45
N ARG A 324 5.27 -20.44 -16.00
CA ARG A 324 5.17 -20.95 -17.38
C ARG A 324 4.85 -19.82 -18.35
N GLY A 325 5.62 -19.65 -19.40
CA GLY A 325 5.30 -18.73 -20.49
C GLY A 325 6.51 -17.90 -20.86
N ASN A 326 6.32 -16.77 -21.53
CA ASN A 326 7.47 -15.93 -21.88
C ASN A 326 7.45 -14.70 -20.98
N ASP A 327 8.25 -14.74 -19.93
CA ASP A 327 8.20 -13.76 -18.85
C ASP A 327 9.29 -12.71 -18.96
N ARG A 328 8.98 -11.52 -18.44
CA ARG A 328 9.94 -10.43 -18.27
C ARG A 328 10.11 -10.14 -16.79
N LEU A 329 11.32 -10.36 -16.28
CA LEU A 329 11.69 -10.17 -14.89
C LEU A 329 12.64 -8.97 -14.75
N VAL A 330 12.38 -8.12 -13.76
CA VAL A 330 13.20 -6.98 -13.38
C VAL A 330 13.35 -6.99 -11.86
N GLY A 331 14.56 -7.20 -11.35
CA GLY A 331 14.81 -7.24 -9.90
C GLY A 331 14.70 -5.86 -9.26
N GLY A 332 15.44 -4.89 -9.80
CA GLY A 332 15.60 -3.57 -9.22
C GLY A 332 16.79 -3.49 -8.26
N PRO A 333 16.87 -2.49 -7.36
CA PRO A 333 17.93 -2.41 -6.37
C PRO A 333 17.74 -3.48 -5.30
N GLY A 334 18.74 -4.33 -5.15
CA GLY A 334 18.61 -5.47 -4.28
C GLY A 334 19.68 -6.51 -4.47
N ARG A 335 19.59 -7.58 -3.70
CA ARG A 335 20.15 -8.88 -4.06
C ARG A 335 18.98 -9.79 -4.40
N ASP A 336 18.67 -9.85 -5.69
CA ASP A 336 17.47 -10.51 -6.14
C ASP A 336 17.75 -11.95 -6.57
N THR A 337 16.74 -12.80 -6.47
CA THR A 337 16.79 -14.20 -6.88
C THR A 337 15.75 -14.45 -7.95
N PHE A 338 16.21 -14.81 -9.15
CA PHE A 338 15.34 -15.21 -10.25
C PHE A 338 15.24 -16.73 -10.27
N VAL A 339 14.03 -17.25 -10.12
CA VAL A 339 13.78 -18.69 -10.00
C VAL A 339 13.15 -19.20 -11.28
N PHE A 340 13.73 -20.28 -11.80
CA PHE A 340 13.28 -20.93 -13.03
C PHE A 340 13.07 -22.43 -12.80
N GLY A 341 11.96 -22.95 -13.34
CA GLY A 341 11.53 -24.33 -13.21
C GLY A 341 11.28 -24.99 -14.58
N PRO A 342 10.81 -26.25 -14.61
CA PRO A 342 10.44 -26.90 -15.86
C PRO A 342 9.28 -26.18 -16.56
N ASP A 343 9.23 -26.30 -17.89
CA ASP A 343 8.24 -25.64 -18.76
C ASP A 343 8.20 -24.11 -18.57
N MET A 344 9.33 -23.49 -18.21
CA MET A 344 9.40 -22.05 -17.94
C MET A 344 9.08 -21.23 -19.18
N GLY A 345 9.46 -21.68 -20.38
CA GLY A 345 9.30 -20.90 -21.60
C GLY A 345 10.55 -20.08 -21.93
N ILE A 346 10.37 -18.94 -22.59
CA ILE A 346 11.47 -18.07 -23.04
C ILE A 346 11.44 -16.77 -22.25
N ASP A 347 12.32 -16.68 -21.26
CA ASP A 347 12.31 -15.63 -20.26
C ASP A 347 13.44 -14.61 -20.45
N GLU A 348 13.18 -13.38 -19.99
CA GLU A 348 14.14 -12.29 -20.00
C GLU A 348 14.33 -11.69 -18.61
N VAL A 349 15.56 -11.76 -18.09
CA VAL A 349 15.99 -10.99 -16.92
C VAL A 349 16.67 -9.71 -17.40
N SER A 350 16.06 -8.56 -17.09
CA SER A 350 16.43 -7.28 -17.73
C SER A 350 17.63 -6.58 -17.11
N ASP A 351 17.92 -6.84 -15.83
CA ASP A 351 18.86 -6.05 -15.01
C ASP A 351 19.75 -6.89 -14.10
N PHE A 352 19.96 -8.17 -14.44
CA PHE A 352 20.78 -9.09 -13.65
C PHE A 352 22.17 -8.52 -13.32
N SER A 353 22.45 -8.33 -12.03
CA SER A 353 23.72 -7.87 -11.50
C SER A 353 24.61 -9.06 -11.12
N PRO A 354 25.73 -9.30 -11.83
CA PRO A 354 26.63 -10.42 -11.54
C PRO A 354 27.44 -10.25 -10.24
N THR A 355 27.15 -9.22 -9.45
CA THR A 355 27.79 -8.95 -8.16
C THR A 355 26.82 -9.08 -6.98
N LEU A 356 25.51 -9.13 -7.24
CA LEU A 356 24.47 -9.09 -6.21
C LEU A 356 23.49 -10.25 -6.35
N ASP A 357 23.02 -10.49 -7.58
CA ASP A 357 21.87 -11.34 -7.88
C ASP A 357 22.22 -12.81 -8.01
N ARG A 358 21.17 -13.62 -7.97
CA ARG A 358 21.22 -15.08 -8.02
C ARG A 358 20.25 -15.62 -9.06
N LEU A 359 20.69 -16.69 -9.71
CA LEU A 359 19.80 -17.57 -10.44
C LEU A 359 19.56 -18.81 -9.60
N ARG A 360 18.30 -19.20 -9.48
CA ARG A 360 17.92 -20.45 -8.84
C ARG A 360 17.21 -21.32 -9.87
N LEU A 361 17.82 -22.45 -10.22
CA LEU A 361 17.38 -23.28 -11.32
C LEU A 361 17.01 -24.67 -10.81
N ASP A 362 15.77 -25.10 -11.08
CA ASP A 362 15.30 -26.45 -10.76
C ASP A 362 15.98 -27.49 -11.66
N ASP A 363 16.57 -28.53 -11.08
CA ASP A 363 17.29 -29.54 -11.85
C ASP A 363 16.39 -30.39 -12.78
N VAL A 364 15.07 -30.33 -12.59
CA VAL A 364 14.08 -30.98 -13.46
C VAL A 364 14.10 -30.40 -14.88
N ILE A 365 14.57 -29.16 -15.08
CA ILE A 365 14.66 -28.51 -16.40
C ILE A 365 15.49 -29.35 -17.38
N TRP A 366 16.58 -29.95 -16.92
CA TRP A 366 17.54 -30.69 -17.76
C TRP A 366 17.88 -32.09 -17.21
N GLY A 367 17.37 -32.47 -16.03
CA GLY A 367 17.65 -33.71 -15.31
C GLY A 367 18.85 -33.63 -14.35
N ALA A 368 18.89 -34.53 -13.35
CA ALA A 368 19.96 -34.54 -12.35
C ALA A 368 21.38 -34.72 -12.97
N GLY A 369 22.40 -34.13 -12.33
CA GLY A 369 23.82 -34.43 -12.61
C GLY A 369 24.66 -33.29 -13.19
N HIS A 370 24.08 -32.11 -13.38
CA HIS A 370 24.84 -30.93 -13.75
C HIS A 370 25.30 -30.14 -12.51
N SER A 371 26.56 -29.71 -12.50
CA SER A 371 27.01 -28.62 -11.62
C SER A 371 26.76 -27.27 -12.29
N ALA A 372 26.75 -26.18 -11.52
CA ALA A 372 26.62 -24.83 -12.07
C ALA A 372 27.66 -24.52 -13.16
N GLN A 373 28.90 -24.99 -12.99
CA GLN A 373 29.97 -24.87 -13.99
C GLN A 373 29.61 -25.60 -15.29
N SER A 374 29.05 -26.80 -15.18
CA SER A 374 28.61 -27.55 -16.36
C SER A 374 27.43 -26.90 -17.06
N LEU A 375 26.51 -26.24 -16.32
CA LEU A 375 25.39 -25.50 -16.91
C LEU A 375 25.90 -24.33 -17.75
N VAL A 376 26.78 -23.50 -17.17
CA VAL A 376 27.35 -22.35 -17.88
C VAL A 376 28.15 -22.79 -19.11
N SER A 377 28.98 -23.83 -18.99
CA SER A 377 29.81 -24.27 -20.13
C SER A 377 29.03 -25.01 -21.23
N THR A 378 27.86 -25.57 -20.90
CA THR A 378 27.04 -26.35 -21.86
C THR A 378 25.97 -25.49 -22.53
N PHE A 379 25.29 -24.64 -21.77
CA PHE A 379 24.06 -23.97 -22.22
C PHE A 379 24.21 -22.45 -22.39
N ALA A 380 25.23 -21.81 -21.82
CA ALA A 380 25.37 -20.37 -21.88
C ALA A 380 26.16 -19.89 -23.10
N GLU A 381 25.57 -19.01 -23.90
CA GLU A 381 26.20 -18.33 -25.02
C GLU A 381 26.15 -16.80 -24.83
N VAL A 382 27.27 -16.13 -25.09
CA VAL A 382 27.30 -14.66 -25.15
C VAL A 382 26.75 -14.21 -26.50
N THR A 383 25.64 -13.47 -26.47
CA THR A 383 24.98 -12.91 -27.65
C THR A 383 25.16 -11.39 -27.70
N ALA A 384 24.65 -10.76 -28.76
CA ALA A 384 24.61 -9.29 -28.84
C ALA A 384 23.69 -8.64 -27.79
N ARG A 385 22.73 -9.38 -27.22
CA ARG A 385 21.75 -8.86 -26.25
C ARG A 385 22.13 -9.12 -24.79
N GLY A 386 23.00 -10.09 -24.53
CA GLY A 386 23.25 -10.60 -23.19
C GLY A 386 23.80 -12.02 -23.21
N VAL A 387 23.79 -12.70 -22.07
CA VAL A 387 24.09 -14.14 -21.97
C VAL A 387 22.77 -14.92 -22.07
N LEU A 388 22.68 -15.78 -23.08
CA LEU A 388 21.54 -16.67 -23.29
C LEU A 388 21.88 -18.05 -22.72
N PHE A 389 21.07 -18.56 -21.79
CA PHE A 389 21.03 -19.98 -21.46
C PHE A 389 19.97 -20.64 -22.34
N ASP A 390 20.39 -21.52 -23.24
CA ASP A 390 19.51 -22.29 -24.14
C ASP A 390 19.51 -23.76 -23.71
N PHE A 391 18.52 -24.17 -22.92
CA PHE A 391 18.39 -25.56 -22.47
C PHE A 391 17.72 -26.42 -23.55
N ASP A 392 16.69 -25.87 -24.18
CA ASP A 392 16.06 -26.36 -25.41
C ASP A 392 15.25 -25.22 -26.08
N PRO A 393 14.72 -25.41 -27.32
CA PRO A 393 14.00 -24.35 -28.04
C PRO A 393 12.76 -23.76 -27.36
N SER A 394 12.25 -24.39 -26.30
CA SER A 394 11.09 -23.95 -25.53
C SER A 394 11.48 -23.47 -24.12
N ASN A 395 12.74 -23.62 -23.70
CA ASN A 395 13.21 -23.33 -22.35
C ASN A 395 14.51 -22.52 -22.42
N GLN A 396 14.40 -21.21 -22.35
CA GLN A 396 15.51 -20.27 -22.52
C GLN A 396 15.48 -19.14 -21.49
N ILE A 397 16.65 -18.71 -21.02
CA ILE A 397 16.79 -17.54 -20.15
C ILE A 397 17.78 -16.57 -20.79
N LEU A 398 17.35 -15.35 -21.07
CA LEU A 398 18.22 -14.27 -21.50
C LEU A 398 18.54 -13.33 -20.32
N LEU A 399 19.81 -13.30 -19.91
CA LEU A 399 20.34 -12.30 -18.99
C LEU A 399 20.81 -11.08 -19.79
N VAL A 400 19.97 -10.07 -19.89
CA VAL A 400 20.20 -8.91 -20.75
C VAL A 400 21.39 -8.08 -20.27
N GLY A 401 22.19 -7.58 -21.21
CA GLY A 401 23.29 -6.66 -20.94
C GLY A 401 24.58 -7.30 -20.42
N LEU A 402 24.56 -8.57 -20.00
CA LEU A 402 25.78 -9.29 -19.66
C LEU A 402 26.66 -9.54 -20.89
N THR A 403 27.95 -9.25 -20.77
CA THR A 403 28.92 -9.38 -21.89
C THR A 403 29.88 -10.56 -21.74
N SER A 404 29.75 -11.35 -20.68
CA SER A 404 30.59 -12.53 -20.45
C SER A 404 29.90 -13.53 -19.53
N THR A 405 30.30 -14.80 -19.61
CA THR A 405 29.86 -15.88 -18.70
C THR A 405 30.74 -16.02 -17.45
N SER A 406 31.72 -15.13 -17.27
CA SER A 406 32.71 -15.25 -16.20
C SER A 406 32.04 -15.19 -14.82
N ASN A 407 32.35 -16.16 -13.96
CA ASN A 407 31.82 -16.32 -12.61
C ASN A 407 30.30 -16.55 -12.49
N LEU A 408 29.57 -16.73 -13.59
CA LEU A 408 28.12 -17.00 -13.51
C LEU A 408 27.82 -18.30 -12.77
N ASP A 409 28.71 -19.28 -12.83
CA ASP A 409 28.58 -20.54 -12.10
C ASP A 409 28.55 -20.34 -10.58
N ALA A 410 29.20 -19.30 -10.06
CA ALA A 410 29.17 -18.97 -8.64
C ALA A 410 27.88 -18.26 -8.20
N LEU A 411 27.02 -17.87 -9.16
CA LEU A 411 25.75 -17.16 -8.94
C LEU A 411 24.52 -18.04 -9.16
N ILE A 412 24.73 -19.29 -9.58
CA ILE A 412 23.67 -20.27 -9.86
C ILE A 412 23.56 -21.24 -8.68
N ASP A 413 22.37 -21.28 -8.09
CA ASP A 413 21.95 -22.29 -7.13
C ASP A 413 21.07 -23.32 -7.86
N ILE A 414 21.47 -24.60 -7.83
CA ILE A 414 20.66 -25.71 -8.38
C ILE A 414 19.84 -26.29 -7.23
N ILE A 415 18.53 -26.44 -7.44
CA ILE A 415 17.59 -26.88 -6.42
C ILE A 415 16.79 -28.12 -6.78
#